data_AF-A0A4S1CD15-F1
#
_entry.id   AF-A0A4S1CD15-F1
#
_cell.length_a   1.000
_cell.length_b   1.000
_cell.length_c   1.000
_cell.angle_alpha   90.00
_cell.angle_beta   90.00
_cell.angle_gamma   90.00
#
_symmetry.space_group_name_H-M   'P 1'
#
loop_
_entity.id
_entity.type
_entity.pdbx_description
1 polymer ?
#
loop_
_entity_poly.entity_id
_entity_poly.type
_entity_poly.pdbx_seq_one_letter_code
_entity_poly.pdbx_strand_id
1 'polypeptide(L)'
;MANDTSHEPLRDLGGSQLFSLNDINRLPSAEKEAIYRSLLPERLLSMVAKGGGEIEVIAPEGLRFLRLVTRCSPGDRDPAFILDLCDTHHGQMELSYCTIADPAAPRYDVDLDEMGRNNLFATLGRNLPEEVRAMEAGLFPNQTRRGLRMFGEFLPLLERLVARLGMQLIVAEPLTYDNAIRYEGYGFDYVVGKRLMQEIDAGFAPGGVLFRRLDGSTPFRRPGMEKSVLGRSWAIHDGIMDEPWDDVRIYKTIGVHAGVDTFPHRER
;
A
#
# COMPACT_ATOMS: atom_id res chain seq x y z
N MET A 1 -5.50 -32.20 13.29
CA MET A 1 -6.70 -31.36 13.08
C MET A 1 -6.39 -30.02 13.71
N ALA A 2 -5.98 -29.03 12.91
CA ALA A 2 -5.74 -27.68 13.43
C ALA A 2 -7.10 -27.01 13.55
N ASN A 3 -7.46 -26.57 14.77
CA ASN A 3 -8.62 -25.71 14.97
C ASN A 3 -8.41 -24.46 14.12
N ASP A 4 -9.40 -24.13 13.29
CA ASP A 4 -9.42 -22.90 12.52
C ASP A 4 -9.73 -21.73 13.47
N THR A 5 -8.68 -21.21 14.12
CA THR A 5 -8.76 -20.07 15.05
C THR A 5 -8.93 -18.72 14.34
N SER A 6 -9.13 -18.73 13.01
CA SER A 6 -9.27 -17.50 12.21
C SER A 6 -10.49 -16.66 12.58
N HIS A 7 -11.48 -17.26 13.26
CA HIS A 7 -12.71 -16.61 13.70
C HIS A 7 -12.80 -16.40 15.22
N GLU A 8 -11.80 -16.82 16.00
CA GLU A 8 -11.85 -16.64 17.45
C GLU A 8 -11.59 -15.18 17.83
N PRO A 9 -12.48 -14.55 18.62
CA PRO A 9 -12.26 -13.18 19.08
C PRO A 9 -10.87 -12.97 19.68
N LEU A 10 -10.26 -11.82 19.37
CA LEU A 10 -9.01 -11.43 19.98
C LEU A 10 -9.27 -11.17 21.47
N ARG A 11 -8.47 -11.79 22.34
CA ARG A 11 -8.57 -11.63 23.78
C ARG A 11 -7.22 -11.24 24.35
N ASP A 12 -7.25 -10.47 25.43
CA ASP A 12 -6.07 -10.24 26.27
C ASP A 12 -5.70 -11.51 27.08
N LEU A 13 -4.54 -11.48 27.75
CA LEU A 13 -4.09 -12.55 28.64
C LEU A 13 -5.04 -12.81 29.83
N GLY A 14 -5.89 -11.83 30.18
CA GLY A 14 -6.95 -11.97 31.19
C GLY A 14 -8.23 -12.61 30.63
N GLY A 15 -8.32 -12.85 29.33
CA GLY A 15 -9.48 -13.41 28.64
C GLY A 15 -10.53 -12.37 28.21
N SER A 16 -10.30 -11.07 28.43
CA SER A 16 -11.21 -10.01 27.99
C SER A 16 -11.10 -9.82 26.48
N GLN A 17 -12.23 -9.65 25.80
CA GLN A 17 -12.23 -9.45 24.35
C GLN A 17 -11.77 -8.03 23.98
N LEU A 18 -10.99 -7.93 22.91
CA LEU A 18 -10.50 -6.69 22.33
C LEU A 18 -11.26 -6.39 21.04
N PHE A 19 -11.59 -5.12 20.81
CA PHE A 19 -12.44 -4.69 19.69
C PHE A 19 -11.81 -3.58 18.84
N SER A 20 -10.69 -3.00 19.27
CA SER A 20 -10.06 -1.87 18.62
C SER A 20 -8.54 -1.88 18.74
N LEU A 21 -7.86 -1.09 17.89
CA LEU A 21 -6.42 -0.81 18.07
C LEU A 21 -6.17 -0.10 19.40
N ASN A 22 -7.09 0.77 19.83
CA ASN A 22 -6.99 1.44 21.12
C ASN A 22 -7.06 0.47 22.31
N ASP A 23 -7.81 -0.64 22.21
CA ASP A 23 -7.81 -1.68 23.25
C ASP A 23 -6.45 -2.39 23.31
N ILE A 24 -5.91 -2.78 22.14
CA ILE A 24 -4.57 -3.39 22.04
C ILE A 24 -3.50 -2.43 22.58
N ASN A 25 -3.62 -1.13 22.29
CA ASN A 25 -2.64 -0.12 22.68
C ASN A 25 -2.51 0.12 24.18
N ARG A 26 -3.54 -0.27 24.96
CA ARG A 26 -3.58 -0.22 26.43
C ARG A 26 -2.99 -1.46 27.10
N LEU A 27 -2.68 -2.51 26.34
CA LEU A 27 -2.07 -3.72 26.88
C LEU A 27 -0.62 -3.47 27.31
N PRO A 28 -0.08 -4.30 28.22
CA PRO A 28 1.35 -4.32 28.51
C PRO A 28 2.18 -4.52 27.24
N SER A 29 3.35 -3.85 27.16
CA SER A 29 4.16 -3.79 25.93
C SER A 29 4.44 -5.16 25.31
N ALA A 30 4.80 -6.17 26.10
CA ALA A 30 5.11 -7.50 25.60
C ALA A 30 3.93 -8.17 24.87
N GLU A 31 2.71 -8.02 25.40
CA GLU A 31 1.49 -8.58 24.82
C GLU A 31 1.08 -7.80 23.56
N LYS A 32 1.09 -6.47 23.64
CA LYS A 32 0.84 -5.56 22.52
C LYS A 32 1.77 -5.85 21.34
N GLU A 33 3.07 -5.94 21.60
CA GLU A 33 4.06 -6.22 20.56
C GLU A 33 3.89 -7.62 19.96
N ALA A 34 3.53 -8.63 20.74
CA ALA A 34 3.27 -9.97 20.22
C ALA A 34 2.08 -9.97 19.24
N ILE A 35 1.00 -9.25 19.56
CA ILE A 35 -0.15 -9.08 18.67
C ILE A 35 0.28 -8.38 17.37
N TYR A 36 0.96 -7.24 17.46
CA TYR A 36 1.32 -6.48 16.26
C TYR A 36 2.40 -7.13 15.40
N ARG A 37 3.36 -7.85 16.00
CA ARG A 37 4.33 -8.64 15.24
C ARG A 37 3.69 -9.77 14.44
N SER A 38 2.49 -10.24 14.81
CA SER A 38 1.76 -11.23 14.02
C SER A 38 1.25 -10.72 12.67
N LEU A 39 1.31 -9.39 12.44
CA LEU A 39 1.02 -8.78 11.13
C LEU A 39 2.18 -8.90 10.14
N LEU A 40 3.37 -9.30 10.59
CA LEU A 40 4.55 -9.39 9.73
C LEU A 40 4.61 -10.74 9.01
N PRO A 41 4.81 -10.78 7.68
CA PRO A 41 5.04 -12.03 6.97
C PRO A 41 6.24 -12.81 7.51
N GLU A 42 6.14 -14.14 7.60
CA GLU A 42 7.21 -15.01 8.09
C GLU A 42 8.52 -14.82 7.32
N ARG A 43 8.41 -14.57 6.01
CA ARG A 43 9.56 -14.29 5.15
C ARG A 43 10.27 -13.00 5.55
N LEU A 44 9.53 -11.97 5.95
CA LEU A 44 10.10 -10.72 6.48
C LEU A 44 10.78 -10.95 7.83
N LEU A 45 10.13 -11.67 8.76
CA LEU A 45 10.73 -12.05 10.05
C LEU A 45 12.04 -12.82 9.88
N SER A 46 12.07 -13.75 8.93
CA SER A 46 13.29 -14.50 8.57
C SER A 46 14.41 -13.60 8.02
N MET A 47 14.08 -12.56 7.25
CA MET A 47 15.07 -11.61 6.74
C MET A 47 15.66 -10.75 7.87
N VAL A 48 14.81 -10.27 8.78
CA VAL A 48 15.23 -9.52 9.97
C VAL A 48 16.16 -10.36 10.84
N ALA A 49 15.78 -11.61 11.14
CA ALA A 49 16.60 -12.51 11.97
C ALA A 49 17.97 -12.80 11.35
N LYS A 50 18.04 -12.97 10.01
CA LYS A 50 19.29 -13.21 9.30
C LYS A 50 20.20 -11.98 9.23
N GLY A 51 19.62 -10.79 9.05
CA GLY A 51 20.37 -9.54 8.93
C GLY A 51 20.66 -8.84 10.26
N GLY A 52 20.13 -9.35 11.38
CA GLY A 52 20.25 -8.70 12.68
C GLY A 52 19.48 -7.38 12.75
N GLY A 53 18.38 -7.28 12.01
CA GLY A 53 17.55 -6.09 11.90
C GLY A 53 16.66 -5.84 13.11
N GLU A 54 15.77 -4.87 12.96
CA GLU A 54 14.87 -4.41 14.02
C GLU A 54 13.42 -4.28 13.53
N ILE A 55 12.50 -4.47 14.48
CA ILE A 55 11.06 -4.26 14.30
C ILE A 55 10.65 -3.25 15.36
N GLU A 56 10.26 -2.06 14.90
CA GLU A 56 9.77 -0.99 15.74
C GLU A 56 8.24 -0.99 15.72
N VAL A 57 7.64 -0.96 16.91
CA VAL A 57 6.19 -0.90 17.12
C VAL A 57 5.84 0.45 17.75
N ILE A 58 5.26 1.34 16.97
CA ILE A 58 4.83 2.66 17.41
C ILE A 58 3.31 2.63 17.58
N ALA A 59 2.89 2.44 18.83
CA ALA A 59 1.49 2.24 19.18
C ALA A 59 1.19 2.91 20.53
N PRO A 60 1.03 4.26 20.54
CA PRO A 60 0.85 5.02 21.77
C PRO A 60 -0.47 4.66 22.46
N GLU A 61 -0.42 4.57 23.79
CA GLU A 61 -1.60 4.32 24.60
C GLU A 61 -2.65 5.42 24.40
N GLY A 62 -3.92 5.02 24.30
CA GLY A 62 -5.05 5.94 24.11
C GLY A 62 -5.24 6.46 22.68
N LEU A 63 -4.34 6.12 21.75
CA LEU A 63 -4.51 6.39 20.33
C LEU A 63 -5.03 5.16 19.59
N ARG A 64 -5.79 5.41 18.53
CA ARG A 64 -6.35 4.43 17.58
C ARG A 64 -5.41 4.21 16.40
N PHE A 65 -4.12 4.07 16.68
CA PHE A 65 -3.05 4.13 15.70
C PHE A 65 -2.01 3.04 15.94
N LEU A 66 -1.54 2.42 14.86
CA LEU A 66 -0.39 1.54 14.84
C LEU A 66 0.51 1.97 13.68
N ARG A 67 1.80 2.13 13.97
CA ARG A 67 2.85 2.10 12.96
C ARG A 67 3.82 0.96 13.24
N LEU A 68 4.07 0.13 12.23
CA LEU A 68 5.16 -0.85 12.21
C LEU A 68 6.25 -0.40 11.25
N VAL A 69 7.49 -0.40 11.71
CA VAL A 69 8.66 -0.13 10.87
C VAL A 69 9.63 -1.29 11.03
N THR A 70 10.01 -1.93 9.94
CA THR A 70 10.94 -3.07 9.96
C THR A 70 12.14 -2.80 9.07
N ARG A 71 13.34 -2.92 9.64
CA ARG A 71 14.63 -2.91 8.92
C ARG A 71 15.22 -4.30 8.97
N CYS A 72 15.75 -4.79 7.85
CA CYS A 72 16.32 -6.13 7.79
C CYS A 72 17.75 -6.17 8.34
N SER A 73 18.46 -5.03 8.27
CA SER A 73 19.81 -4.84 8.80
C SER A 73 19.95 -3.44 9.44
N PRO A 74 20.79 -3.27 10.48
CA PRO A 74 21.07 -1.96 11.07
C PRO A 74 21.64 -0.92 10.09
N GLY A 75 22.22 -1.38 8.97
CA GLY A 75 22.77 -0.51 7.93
C GLY A 75 21.77 -0.09 6.84
N ASP A 76 20.52 -0.55 6.89
CA ASP A 76 19.52 -0.23 5.88
C ASP A 76 19.14 1.26 5.94
N ARG A 77 19.31 1.98 4.81
CA ARG A 77 18.89 3.40 4.67
C ARG A 77 17.38 3.55 4.86
N ASP A 78 16.61 2.68 4.20
CA ASP A 78 15.15 2.73 4.18
C ASP A 78 14.58 1.45 4.80
N PRO A 79 13.47 1.50 5.56
CA PRO A 79 12.80 0.31 6.05
C PRO A 79 12.35 -0.63 4.91
N ALA A 80 12.43 -1.93 5.15
CA ALA A 80 11.92 -2.96 4.24
C ALA A 80 10.39 -3.09 4.32
N PHE A 81 9.80 -2.73 5.47
CA PHE A 81 8.35 -2.73 5.67
C PHE A 81 7.93 -1.53 6.51
N ILE A 82 6.92 -0.83 6.04
CA ILE A 82 6.20 0.20 6.81
C ILE A 82 4.71 -0.11 6.70
N LEU A 83 4.01 -0.06 7.83
CA LEU A 83 2.57 -0.18 7.90
C LEU A 83 2.03 0.88 8.86
N ASP A 84 1.08 1.67 8.39
CA ASP A 84 0.25 2.53 9.23
C ASP A 84 -1.19 2.05 9.17
N LEU A 85 -1.76 1.80 10.35
CA LEU A 85 -3.16 1.47 10.55
C LEU A 85 -3.81 2.46 11.51
N CYS A 86 -5.05 2.81 11.20
CA CYS A 86 -5.97 3.46 12.11
C CYS A 86 -7.23 2.61 12.25
N ASP A 87 -7.97 2.74 13.34
CA ASP A 87 -9.33 2.20 13.40
C ASP A 87 -10.36 3.28 13.75
N THR A 88 -11.55 3.15 13.18
CA THR A 88 -12.58 4.18 13.29
C THR A 88 -13.57 3.90 14.42
N HIS A 89 -14.28 4.93 14.87
CA HIS A 89 -15.40 4.78 15.79
C HIS A 89 -16.55 3.93 15.24
N HIS A 90 -16.58 3.68 13.92
CA HIS A 90 -17.58 2.88 13.24
C HIS A 90 -17.18 1.40 13.07
N GLY A 91 -16.07 0.97 13.69
CA GLY A 91 -15.64 -0.43 13.63
C GLY A 91 -15.06 -0.83 12.28
N GLN A 92 -14.38 0.10 11.62
CA GLN A 92 -13.64 -0.14 10.38
C GLN A 92 -12.14 0.00 10.63
N MET A 93 -11.35 -0.88 10.02
CA MET A 93 -9.91 -0.73 9.98
C MET A 93 -9.54 0.14 8.78
N GLU A 94 -8.69 1.14 8.97
CA GLU A 94 -8.12 1.94 7.90
C GLU A 94 -6.67 1.53 7.65
N LEU A 95 -6.38 1.06 6.44
CA LEU A 95 -5.03 0.85 5.93
C LEU A 95 -4.53 2.15 5.33
N SER A 96 -3.93 3.01 6.16
CA SER A 96 -3.51 4.35 5.76
C SER A 96 -2.22 4.34 4.93
N TYR A 97 -1.28 3.45 5.23
CA TYR A 97 -0.04 3.33 4.46
C TYR A 97 0.56 1.93 4.55
N CYS A 98 1.07 1.40 3.44
CA CYS A 98 1.81 0.14 3.43
C CYS A 98 2.89 0.14 2.34
N THR A 99 4.13 -0.10 2.73
CA THR A 99 5.23 -0.33 1.80
C THR A 99 5.97 -1.62 2.15
N ILE A 100 6.35 -2.37 1.11
CA ILE A 100 7.16 -3.58 1.26
C ILE A 100 8.26 -3.53 0.20
N ALA A 101 9.43 -3.06 0.59
CA ALA A 101 10.56 -2.77 -0.27
C ALA A 101 11.68 -3.81 -0.09
N ASP A 102 12.39 -4.12 -1.17
CA ASP A 102 13.62 -4.91 -1.13
C ASP A 102 14.79 -3.98 -0.74
N PRO A 103 15.38 -4.13 0.45
CA PRO A 103 16.48 -3.28 0.89
C PRO A 103 17.75 -3.46 0.05
N ALA A 104 17.90 -4.61 -0.64
CA ALA A 104 19.04 -4.89 -1.51
C ALA A 104 18.86 -4.35 -2.94
N ALA A 105 17.65 -3.95 -3.34
CA ALA A 105 17.39 -3.38 -4.65
C ALA A 105 17.96 -1.96 -4.77
N PRO A 106 18.35 -1.50 -5.97
CA PRO A 106 18.73 -0.11 -6.19
C PRO A 106 17.66 0.86 -5.67
N ARG A 107 18.11 1.96 -5.04
CA ARG A 107 17.25 3.07 -4.61
C ARG A 107 17.22 4.14 -5.69
N TYR A 108 16.05 4.71 -5.90
CA TYR A 108 15.80 5.88 -6.73
C TYR A 108 15.26 6.99 -5.83
N ASP A 109 15.85 8.17 -5.91
CA ASP A 109 15.56 9.28 -4.99
C ASP A 109 14.36 10.11 -5.47
N VAL A 110 13.27 9.40 -5.82
CA VAL A 110 11.98 9.96 -6.30
C VAL A 110 11.17 10.62 -5.18
N ASP A 111 11.49 10.31 -3.93
CA ASP A 111 10.93 10.91 -2.71
C ASP A 111 11.65 12.21 -2.30
N LEU A 112 12.71 12.58 -3.02
CA LEU A 112 13.49 13.78 -2.78
C LEU A 112 13.33 14.79 -3.92
N ASP A 113 13.63 16.05 -3.65
CA ASP A 113 13.82 17.08 -4.68
C ASP A 113 15.28 17.11 -5.18
N GLU A 114 15.59 17.98 -6.14
CA GLU A 114 16.95 18.13 -6.70
C GLU A 114 18.00 18.58 -5.64
N MET A 115 17.55 19.10 -4.50
CA MET A 115 18.41 19.49 -3.37
C MET A 115 18.53 18.39 -2.31
N GLY A 116 17.93 17.21 -2.53
CA GLY A 116 17.94 16.09 -1.60
C GLY A 116 16.98 16.23 -0.42
N ARG A 117 16.01 17.14 -0.48
CA ARG A 117 15.00 17.34 0.58
C ARG A 117 13.77 16.50 0.27
N ASN A 118 13.06 16.04 1.31
CA ASN A 118 11.80 15.32 1.12
C ASN A 118 10.80 16.16 0.31
N ASN A 119 10.28 15.60 -0.78
CA ASN A 119 9.42 16.31 -1.71
C ASN A 119 7.91 16.17 -1.42
N LEU A 120 7.53 15.46 -0.35
CA LEU A 120 6.15 15.21 0.07
C LEU A 120 5.28 14.68 -1.08
N PHE A 121 5.67 13.54 -1.67
CA PHE A 121 4.99 12.93 -2.81
C PHE A 121 4.85 13.91 -3.98
N ALA A 122 5.97 14.51 -4.38
CA ALA A 122 6.08 15.51 -5.44
C ALA A 122 5.36 16.86 -5.18
N THR A 123 4.70 17.05 -4.04
CA THR A 123 4.03 18.31 -3.67
C THR A 123 5.00 19.49 -3.60
N LEU A 124 6.23 19.27 -3.14
CA LEU A 124 7.27 20.30 -3.01
C LEU A 124 8.29 20.27 -4.16
N GLY A 125 7.97 19.61 -5.28
CA GLY A 125 8.81 19.52 -6.47
C GLY A 125 9.13 18.08 -6.87
N ARG A 126 9.49 17.86 -8.13
CA ARG A 126 9.84 16.53 -8.68
C ARG A 126 11.34 16.42 -8.91
N ASN A 127 11.89 15.22 -8.69
CA ASN A 127 13.23 14.85 -9.15
C ASN A 127 13.11 14.05 -10.46
N LEU A 128 12.89 14.77 -11.57
CA LEU A 128 12.62 14.18 -12.88
C LEU A 128 13.71 13.21 -13.36
N PRO A 129 15.02 13.48 -13.16
CA PRO A 129 16.06 12.51 -13.52
C PRO A 129 15.89 11.16 -12.81
N GLU A 130 15.59 11.17 -11.50
CA GLU A 130 15.38 9.93 -10.74
C GLU A 130 14.06 9.24 -11.10
N GLU A 131 13.00 9.99 -11.39
CA GLU A 131 11.74 9.43 -11.88
C GLU A 131 11.90 8.71 -13.22
N VAL A 132 12.66 9.29 -14.17
CA VAL A 132 12.96 8.63 -15.45
C VAL A 132 13.75 7.34 -15.20
N ARG A 133 14.78 7.38 -14.36
CA ARG A 133 15.57 6.19 -14.00
C ARG A 133 14.72 5.11 -13.31
N ALA A 134 13.80 5.50 -12.44
CA ALA A 134 12.89 4.59 -11.74
C ALA A 134 11.91 3.95 -12.73
N MET A 135 11.31 4.74 -13.62
CA MET A 135 10.42 4.26 -14.69
C MET A 135 11.13 3.24 -15.58
N GLU A 136 12.35 3.55 -16.05
CA GLU A 136 13.14 2.66 -16.90
C GLU A 136 13.53 1.35 -16.19
N ALA A 137 13.66 1.39 -14.86
CA ALA A 137 13.88 0.21 -14.02
C ALA A 137 12.59 -0.57 -13.69
N GLY A 138 11.43 -0.10 -14.16
CA GLY A 138 10.13 -0.75 -13.98
C GLY A 138 9.47 -0.47 -12.62
N LEU A 139 9.82 0.63 -11.95
CA LEU A 139 9.19 1.09 -10.72
C LEU A 139 8.01 2.01 -11.03
N PHE A 140 6.98 1.98 -10.18
CA PHE A 140 5.83 2.88 -10.25
C PHE A 140 6.18 4.27 -9.70
N PRO A 141 5.36 5.30 -9.96
CA PRO A 141 5.53 6.62 -9.34
C PRO A 141 5.65 6.54 -7.81
N ASN A 142 6.50 7.39 -7.23
CA ASN A 142 6.82 7.43 -5.79
C ASN A 142 7.46 6.15 -5.20
N GLN A 143 7.69 5.11 -6.01
CA GLN A 143 8.36 3.90 -5.55
C GLN A 143 9.87 4.11 -5.55
N THR A 144 10.48 4.12 -4.36
CA THR A 144 11.94 4.32 -4.21
C THR A 144 12.75 3.06 -4.46
N ARG A 145 12.15 1.88 -4.27
CA ARG A 145 12.79 0.56 -4.43
C ARG A 145 11.80 -0.47 -4.96
N ARG A 146 12.32 -1.47 -5.67
CA ARG A 146 11.53 -2.65 -6.07
C ARG A 146 10.94 -3.34 -4.84
N GLY A 147 9.71 -3.80 -4.93
CA GLY A 147 9.03 -4.48 -3.82
C GLY A 147 9.35 -5.98 -3.71
N LEU A 148 9.23 -6.53 -2.50
CA LEU A 148 9.44 -7.96 -2.20
C LEU A 148 8.25 -8.88 -2.60
N ARG A 149 7.17 -8.28 -3.12
CA ARG A 149 5.92 -8.97 -3.50
C ARG A 149 5.25 -9.74 -2.35
N MET A 150 5.33 -9.23 -1.12
CA MET A 150 4.74 -9.88 0.07
C MET A 150 3.34 -9.37 0.42
N PHE A 151 2.73 -8.49 -0.37
CA PHE A 151 1.41 -7.94 0.00
C PHE A 151 0.35 -9.04 0.12
N GLY A 152 0.40 -10.08 -0.73
CA GLY A 152 -0.47 -11.26 -0.61
C GLY A 152 -0.17 -12.17 0.58
N GLU A 153 1.00 -12.05 1.22
CA GLU A 153 1.31 -12.71 2.51
C GLU A 153 0.81 -11.87 3.68
N PHE A 154 0.95 -10.54 3.57
CA PHE A 154 0.54 -9.57 4.57
C PHE A 154 -0.99 -9.44 4.70
N LEU A 155 -1.72 -9.27 3.58
CA LEU A 155 -3.14 -8.98 3.62
C LEU A 155 -3.96 -10.02 4.40
N PRO A 156 -3.73 -11.34 4.25
CA PRO A 156 -4.42 -12.33 5.08
C PRO A 156 -4.12 -12.23 6.59
N LEU A 157 -2.94 -11.74 6.98
CA LEU A 157 -2.61 -11.48 8.39
C LEU A 157 -3.44 -10.31 8.92
N LEU A 158 -3.55 -9.24 8.12
CA LEU A 158 -4.39 -8.10 8.43
C LEU A 158 -5.87 -8.49 8.50
N GLU A 159 -6.39 -9.21 7.50
CA GLU A 159 -7.79 -9.66 7.49
C GLU A 159 -8.13 -10.50 8.74
N ARG A 160 -7.21 -11.36 9.18
CA ARG A 160 -7.39 -12.10 10.45
C ARG A 160 -7.42 -11.19 11.66
N LEU A 161 -6.51 -10.22 11.79
CA LEU A 161 -6.56 -9.29 12.92
C LEU A 161 -7.89 -8.53 12.95
N VAL A 162 -8.31 -8.01 11.80
CA VAL A 162 -9.56 -7.24 11.64
C VAL A 162 -10.77 -8.10 12.01
N ALA A 163 -10.83 -9.34 11.51
CA ALA A 163 -11.88 -10.30 11.85
C ALA A 163 -11.95 -10.58 13.35
N ARG A 164 -10.78 -10.81 13.99
CA ARG A 164 -10.70 -11.13 15.42
C ARG A 164 -11.05 -9.94 16.32
N LEU A 165 -10.89 -8.71 15.84
CA LEU A 165 -11.40 -7.50 16.50
C LEU A 165 -12.91 -7.29 16.30
N GLY A 166 -13.59 -8.17 15.55
CA GLY A 166 -15.02 -8.06 15.26
C GLY A 166 -15.37 -7.04 14.18
N MET A 167 -14.37 -6.56 13.43
CA MET A 167 -14.56 -5.63 12.31
C MET A 167 -14.78 -6.41 11.00
N GLN A 168 -15.53 -5.82 10.07
CA GLN A 168 -15.88 -6.47 8.80
C GLN A 168 -15.25 -5.81 7.56
N LEU A 169 -14.70 -4.61 7.72
CA LEU A 169 -14.22 -3.78 6.62
C LEU A 169 -12.81 -3.28 6.89
N ILE A 170 -11.97 -3.36 5.87
CA ILE A 170 -10.75 -2.57 5.72
C ILE A 170 -11.04 -1.48 4.71
N VAL A 171 -10.77 -0.22 5.01
CA VAL A 171 -10.84 0.90 4.08
C VAL A 171 -9.44 1.44 3.82
N ALA A 172 -9.20 2.00 2.64
CA ALA A 172 -7.90 2.58 2.29
C ALA A 172 -8.04 3.71 1.28
N GLU A 173 -7.06 4.60 1.27
CA GLU A 173 -6.77 5.48 0.15
C GLU A 173 -5.60 4.88 -0.64
N PRO A 174 -5.76 4.58 -1.93
CA PRO A 174 -4.71 3.94 -2.72
C PRO A 174 -3.49 4.83 -2.98
N LEU A 175 -3.61 6.17 -2.86
CA LEU A 175 -2.58 7.18 -3.10
C LEU A 175 -2.07 7.29 -4.54
N THR A 176 -2.08 6.22 -5.32
CA THR A 176 -1.71 6.20 -6.75
C THR A 176 -2.59 5.26 -7.56
N TYR A 177 -2.69 5.52 -8.87
CA TYR A 177 -3.46 4.69 -9.81
C TYR A 177 -3.00 3.21 -9.80
N ASP A 178 -1.69 2.94 -9.74
CA ASP A 178 -1.18 1.56 -9.72
C ASP A 178 -1.60 0.81 -8.46
N ASN A 179 -1.64 1.49 -7.32
CA ASN A 179 -2.09 0.90 -6.08
C ASN A 179 -3.58 0.58 -6.14
N ALA A 180 -4.41 1.46 -6.71
CA ALA A 180 -5.83 1.18 -6.90
C ALA A 180 -6.05 -0.11 -7.72
N ILE A 181 -5.41 -0.23 -8.90
CA ILE A 181 -5.46 -1.44 -9.73
C ILE A 181 -4.90 -2.66 -8.97
N ARG A 182 -3.84 -2.49 -8.18
CA ARG A 182 -3.27 -3.58 -7.37
C ARG A 182 -4.27 -4.07 -6.31
N TYR A 183 -4.97 -3.16 -5.64
CA TYR A 183 -5.95 -3.49 -4.62
C TYR A 183 -7.19 -4.20 -5.19
N GLU A 184 -7.64 -3.84 -6.40
CA GLU A 184 -8.68 -4.59 -7.11
C GLU A 184 -8.33 -6.08 -7.22
N GLY A 185 -7.07 -6.38 -7.58
CA GLY A 185 -6.55 -7.76 -7.65
C GLY A 185 -6.46 -8.48 -6.31
N TYR A 186 -6.56 -7.76 -5.18
CA TYR A 186 -6.67 -8.33 -3.83
C TYR A 186 -8.14 -8.37 -3.34
N GLY A 187 -9.09 -8.03 -4.21
CA GLY A 187 -10.52 -8.12 -3.97
C GLY A 187 -11.11 -6.92 -3.25
N PHE A 188 -10.46 -5.76 -3.32
CA PHE A 188 -11.06 -4.49 -2.90
C PHE A 188 -12.09 -4.02 -3.96
N ASP A 189 -13.12 -3.31 -3.50
CA ASP A 189 -14.02 -2.49 -4.33
C ASP A 189 -13.89 -1.02 -3.89
N TYR A 190 -14.64 -0.14 -4.55
CA TYR A 190 -14.58 1.30 -4.35
C TYR A 190 -15.71 1.78 -3.46
N VAL A 191 -15.38 2.58 -2.44
CA VAL A 191 -16.33 3.46 -1.78
C VAL A 191 -16.68 4.62 -2.73
N VAL A 192 -15.64 5.19 -3.34
CA VAL A 192 -15.71 6.25 -4.36
C VAL A 192 -14.51 6.11 -5.31
N GLY A 193 -14.66 6.55 -6.56
CA GLY A 193 -13.60 6.51 -7.57
C GLY A 193 -13.75 5.43 -8.64
N LYS A 194 -14.67 4.47 -8.50
CA LYS A 194 -14.88 3.40 -9.52
C LYS A 194 -15.14 3.95 -10.92
N ARG A 195 -15.99 4.97 -10.99
CA ARG A 195 -16.34 5.65 -12.24
C ARG A 195 -15.12 6.34 -12.86
N LEU A 196 -14.32 7.05 -12.05
CA LEU A 196 -13.08 7.67 -12.50
C LEU A 196 -12.12 6.64 -13.11
N MET A 197 -11.96 5.48 -12.46
CA MET A 197 -11.10 4.41 -12.98
C MET A 197 -11.60 3.87 -14.33
N GLN A 198 -12.91 3.70 -14.50
CA GLN A 198 -13.53 3.30 -15.78
C GLN A 198 -13.39 4.38 -16.86
N GLU A 199 -13.52 5.66 -16.50
CA GLU A 199 -13.32 6.80 -17.40
C GLU A 199 -11.86 6.90 -17.85
N ILE A 200 -10.90 6.61 -16.96
CA ILE A 200 -9.48 6.49 -17.30
C ILE A 200 -9.25 5.37 -18.32
N ASP A 201 -9.85 4.19 -18.11
CA ASP A 201 -9.72 3.08 -19.05
C ASP A 201 -10.28 3.43 -20.44
N ALA A 202 -11.48 4.01 -20.48
CA ALA A 202 -12.07 4.52 -21.71
C ALA A 202 -11.22 5.63 -22.35
N GLY A 203 -10.59 6.48 -21.54
CA GLY A 203 -9.71 7.56 -21.98
C GLY A 203 -8.43 7.05 -22.65
N PHE A 204 -7.88 5.94 -22.17
CA PHE A 204 -6.69 5.28 -22.73
C PHE A 204 -6.99 4.29 -23.86
N ALA A 205 -8.25 3.94 -24.10
CA ALA A 205 -8.64 3.11 -25.24
C ALA A 205 -8.24 3.79 -26.58
N PRO A 206 -8.02 3.02 -27.66
CA PRO A 206 -7.65 3.58 -28.97
C PRO A 206 -8.61 4.68 -29.43
N GLY A 207 -8.07 5.88 -29.69
CA GLY A 207 -8.87 7.04 -30.05
C GLY A 207 -9.55 7.76 -28.88
N GLY A 208 -9.27 7.38 -27.63
CA GLY A 208 -9.67 8.10 -26.43
C GLY A 208 -8.89 9.39 -26.21
N VAL A 209 -9.33 10.22 -25.26
CA VAL A 209 -8.70 11.53 -24.99
C VAL A 209 -7.29 11.38 -24.42
N LEU A 210 -7.07 10.47 -23.47
CA LEU A 210 -5.77 10.22 -22.87
C LEU A 210 -4.84 9.50 -23.86
N PHE A 211 -5.39 8.58 -24.66
CA PHE A 211 -4.64 7.93 -25.74
C PHE A 211 -4.05 8.95 -26.72
N ARG A 212 -4.83 9.95 -27.16
CA ARG A 212 -4.33 11.01 -28.05
C ARG A 212 -3.29 11.92 -27.41
N ARG A 213 -3.26 12.01 -26.08
CA ARG A 213 -2.26 12.78 -25.31
C ARG A 213 -0.96 12.02 -25.09
N LEU A 214 -0.88 10.75 -25.50
CA LEU A 214 0.38 10.01 -25.56
C LEU A 214 1.18 10.41 -26.81
N ASP A 215 1.60 11.68 -26.84
CA ASP A 215 2.28 12.34 -27.96
C ASP A 215 3.81 12.28 -27.89
N GLY A 216 4.35 11.70 -26.82
CA GLY A 216 5.79 11.64 -26.56
C GLY A 216 6.43 12.96 -26.12
N SER A 217 5.64 13.96 -25.67
CA SER A 217 6.17 15.24 -25.18
C SER A 217 7.08 15.10 -23.95
N THR A 218 6.87 14.04 -23.16
CA THR A 218 7.71 13.65 -22.03
C THR A 218 8.04 12.16 -22.11
N PRO A 219 9.09 11.67 -21.40
CA PRO A 219 9.37 10.24 -21.30
C PRO A 219 8.18 9.41 -20.79
N PHE A 220 7.28 10.03 -20.03
CA PHE A 220 6.11 9.42 -19.40
C PHE A 220 4.87 9.37 -20.31
N ARG A 221 4.87 10.09 -21.45
CA ARG A 221 3.74 10.19 -22.40
C ARG A 221 4.01 9.52 -23.75
N ARG A 222 4.93 8.57 -23.80
CA ARG A 222 5.25 7.85 -25.05
C ARG A 222 4.05 7.01 -25.52
N PRO A 223 3.80 6.90 -26.85
CA PRO A 223 2.88 5.89 -27.37
C PRO A 223 3.23 4.50 -26.85
N GLY A 224 2.23 3.71 -26.46
CA GLY A 224 2.39 2.40 -25.84
C GLY A 224 2.20 2.40 -24.32
N MET A 225 2.26 3.56 -23.66
CA MET A 225 2.01 3.68 -22.22
C MET A 225 0.58 3.29 -21.82
N GLU A 226 -0.38 3.36 -22.75
CA GLU A 226 -1.77 2.96 -22.53
C GLU A 226 -1.96 1.46 -22.21
N LYS A 227 -0.96 0.64 -22.51
CA LYS A 227 -1.06 -0.82 -22.52
C LYS A 227 -0.81 -1.47 -21.17
N SER A 228 -0.06 -0.82 -20.29
CA SER A 228 0.34 -1.39 -19.00
C SER A 228 -0.05 -0.50 -17.84
N VAL A 229 -0.21 -1.08 -16.65
CA VAL A 229 -0.49 -0.32 -15.43
C VAL A 229 0.67 0.64 -15.17
N LEU A 230 1.91 0.20 -15.40
CA LEU A 230 3.12 1.02 -15.23
C LEU A 230 3.06 2.27 -16.11
N GLY A 231 2.76 2.11 -17.41
CA GLY A 231 2.72 3.21 -18.35
C GLY A 231 1.62 4.21 -18.03
N ARG A 232 0.39 3.73 -17.76
CA ARG A 232 -0.73 4.61 -17.37
C ARG A 232 -0.43 5.37 -16.08
N SER A 233 0.20 4.72 -15.10
CA SER A 233 0.53 5.36 -13.82
C SER A 233 1.52 6.50 -13.99
N TRP A 234 2.56 6.31 -14.79
CA TRP A 234 3.52 7.36 -15.10
C TRP A 234 2.90 8.51 -15.90
N ALA A 235 2.05 8.20 -16.90
CA ALA A 235 1.35 9.22 -17.65
C ALA A 235 0.41 10.06 -16.76
N ILE A 236 -0.32 9.41 -15.83
CA ILE A 236 -1.19 10.07 -14.84
C ILE A 236 -0.37 10.92 -13.87
N HIS A 237 0.73 10.39 -13.32
CA HIS A 237 1.66 11.13 -12.46
C HIS A 237 2.26 12.35 -13.18
N ASP A 238 2.50 12.24 -14.48
CA ASP A 238 2.97 13.34 -15.31
C ASP A 238 1.88 14.37 -15.68
N GLY A 239 0.65 14.21 -15.17
CA GLY A 239 -0.45 15.15 -15.40
C GLY A 239 -1.04 15.07 -16.80
N ILE A 240 -1.22 13.86 -17.35
CA ILE A 240 -1.90 13.67 -18.65
C ILE A 240 -3.41 13.98 -18.59
N MET A 241 -4.02 13.92 -17.41
CA MET A 241 -5.44 14.20 -17.16
C MET A 241 -5.70 15.70 -17.01
N ASP A 242 -6.96 16.12 -17.22
CA ASP A 242 -7.36 17.52 -17.01
C ASP A 242 -7.50 17.88 -15.53
N GLU A 243 -7.87 16.89 -14.72
CA GLU A 243 -7.97 16.99 -13.26
C GLU A 243 -6.97 16.01 -12.62
N PRO A 244 -6.45 16.32 -11.42
CA PRO A 244 -5.64 15.39 -10.66
C PRO A 244 -6.35 14.05 -10.46
N TRP A 245 -5.57 12.98 -10.32
CA TRP A 245 -6.10 11.72 -9.85
C TRP A 245 -6.22 11.78 -8.32
N ASP A 246 -7.42 12.03 -7.81
CA ASP A 246 -7.70 12.20 -6.38
C ASP A 246 -9.06 11.60 -5.99
N ASP A 247 -9.45 11.76 -4.71
CA ASP A 247 -10.73 11.35 -4.14
C ASP A 247 -11.13 9.87 -4.36
N VAL A 248 -10.14 8.99 -4.51
CA VAL A 248 -10.35 7.54 -4.59
C VAL A 248 -10.28 6.94 -3.19
N ARG A 249 -11.35 6.25 -2.78
CA ARG A 249 -11.37 5.45 -1.55
C ARG A 249 -11.88 4.06 -1.85
N ILE A 250 -11.18 3.07 -1.33
CA ILE A 250 -11.47 1.65 -1.54
C ILE A 250 -11.83 0.97 -0.23
N TYR A 251 -12.51 -0.17 -0.33
CA TYR A 251 -12.80 -1.04 0.80
C TYR A 251 -12.63 -2.51 0.45
N LYS A 252 -12.30 -3.30 1.46
CA LYS A 252 -12.24 -4.75 1.42
C LYS A 252 -13.16 -5.30 2.49
N THR A 253 -14.14 -6.10 2.08
CA THR A 253 -14.92 -6.90 3.01
C THR A 253 -14.14 -8.16 3.35
N ILE A 254 -13.98 -8.43 4.64
CA ILE A 254 -13.21 -9.57 5.12
C ILE A 254 -13.77 -10.88 4.54
N GLY A 255 -12.89 -11.68 3.93
CA GLY A 255 -13.26 -12.96 3.34
C GLY A 255 -14.01 -12.88 2.00
N VAL A 256 -14.22 -11.69 1.44
CA VAL A 256 -14.90 -11.48 0.15
C VAL A 256 -13.94 -10.91 -0.87
N HIS A 257 -13.90 -11.51 -2.06
CA HIS A 257 -13.19 -10.94 -3.20
C HIS A 257 -14.19 -10.23 -4.12
N ALA A 258 -14.12 -8.90 -4.21
CA ALA A 258 -15.12 -8.11 -4.94
C ALA A 258 -15.15 -8.37 -6.46
N GLY A 259 -14.04 -8.84 -7.05
CA GLY A 259 -13.97 -9.17 -8.47
C GLY A 259 -14.00 -7.94 -9.40
N VAL A 260 -13.60 -6.79 -8.89
CA VAL A 260 -13.42 -5.58 -9.69
C VAL A 260 -12.17 -5.72 -10.54
N ASP A 261 -12.25 -5.27 -11.79
CA ASP A 261 -11.11 -5.09 -12.69
C ASP A 261 -11.43 -3.91 -13.60
N THR A 262 -10.89 -2.72 -13.29
CA THR A 262 -11.11 -1.51 -14.09
C THR A 262 -10.10 -1.34 -15.21
N PHE A 263 -9.15 -2.26 -15.38
CA PHE A 263 -8.25 -2.30 -16.52
C PHE A 263 -8.00 -3.74 -17.02
N PRO A 264 -9.03 -4.39 -17.58
CA PRO A 264 -9.00 -5.84 -17.86
C PRO A 264 -8.07 -6.25 -19.00
N HIS A 265 -7.76 -5.33 -19.93
CA HIS A 265 -6.97 -5.61 -21.14
C HIS A 265 -5.49 -5.23 -21.00
N ARG A 266 -4.99 -5.12 -19.77
CA ARG A 266 -3.59 -4.73 -19.49
C ARG A 266 -2.58 -5.78 -19.96
N GLU A 267 -1.51 -5.31 -20.59
CA GLU A 267 -0.29 -6.08 -20.85
C GLU A 267 0.50 -6.27 -19.52
N ARG A 268 1.28 -7.35 -19.44
CA ARG A 268 2.08 -7.72 -18.26
C ARG A 268 3.35 -6.91 -18.12
#